data_AF-K2M4S9-F1
#
_entry.id   AF-K2M4S9-F1
#
_cell.length_a   1.000
_cell.length_b   1.000
_cell.length_c   1.000
_cell.angle_alpha   90.00
_cell.angle_beta   90.00
_cell.angle_gamma   90.00
#
_symmetry.space_group_name_H-M   'P 1'
#
loop_
_entity.id
_entity.type
_entity.pdbx_description
1 polymer ?
#
loop_
_entity_poly.entity_id
_entity_poly.type
_entity_poly.pdbx_seq_one_letter_code
_entity_poly.pdbx_strand_id
1 'polypeptide(L)'
;MFANANARLFRIKAAQRDLIAAAGGIERGAQIVDYSKSVVGRWYNGDSPDLMALDALWTLEAETGMPVMTTALAELSGRRLSDPQDAADAAADIMRGYAELCSKASEMMATMAAALADGKITPAEATAYDRRLGELSDMIAHCRKQAAGVRGAGGFSVVEGGGR
;
A
#
# COMPACT_ATOMS: atom_id res chain seq x y z
N MET A 1 26.42 -18.08 9.26
CA MET A 1 27.25 -16.99 8.68
C MET A 1 26.29 -15.97 8.08
N PHE A 2 26.06 -14.82 8.73
CA PHE A 2 25.05 -13.84 8.31
C PHE A 2 25.55 -13.05 7.09
N ALA A 3 25.25 -13.54 5.89
CA ALA A 3 25.76 -13.02 4.62
C ALA A 3 25.31 -11.58 4.25
N ASN A 4 24.66 -10.81 5.15
CA ASN A 4 24.12 -9.49 4.79
C ASN A 4 23.99 -8.47 5.94
N ALA A 5 24.80 -8.59 7.01
CA ALA A 5 24.75 -7.64 8.14
C ALA A 5 24.93 -6.17 7.70
N ASN A 6 25.82 -5.92 6.73
CA ASN A 6 26.07 -4.58 6.20
C ASN A 6 24.86 -4.02 5.43
N ALA A 7 24.18 -4.84 4.62
CA ALA A 7 23.00 -4.38 3.87
C ALA A 7 21.85 -3.99 4.81
N ARG A 8 21.65 -4.73 5.90
CA ARG A 8 20.64 -4.40 6.92
C ARG A 8 20.96 -3.06 7.60
N LEU A 9 22.22 -2.86 7.97
CA LEU A 9 22.68 -1.62 8.59
C LEU A 9 22.52 -0.41 7.65
N PHE A 10 22.88 -0.56 6.37
CA PHE A 10 22.69 0.50 5.37
C PHE A 10 21.22 0.87 5.16
N ARG A 11 20.31 -0.12 5.14
CA ARG A 11 18.86 0.13 5.01
C ARG A 11 18.31 0.90 6.21
N ILE A 12 18.75 0.55 7.43
CA ILE A 12 18.39 1.26 8.67
C ILE A 12 18.93 2.69 8.63
N LYS A 13 20.20 2.87 8.26
CA LYS A 13 20.82 4.21 8.18
C LYS A 13 20.19 5.10 7.12
N ALA A 14 19.78 4.53 5.99
CA ALA A 14 19.02 5.26 4.98
C ALA A 14 17.68 5.73 5.57
N ALA A 15 16.92 4.84 6.22
CA ALA A 15 15.64 5.19 6.81
C ALA A 15 15.74 6.23 7.94
N GLN A 16 16.80 6.20 8.77
CA GLN A 16 17.04 7.25 9.76
C GLN A 16 17.24 8.63 9.11
N ARG A 17 17.99 8.67 8.01
CA ARG A 17 18.24 9.90 7.25
C ARG A 17 16.96 10.43 6.63
N ASP A 18 16.17 9.54 6.04
CA ASP A 18 14.90 9.88 5.40
C ASP A 18 13.89 10.40 6.44
N LEU A 19 13.84 9.79 7.63
CA LEU A 19 12.99 10.25 8.74
C LEU A 19 13.40 11.64 9.24
N ILE A 20 14.71 11.88 9.44
CA ILE A 20 15.21 13.21 9.83
C ILE A 20 14.95 14.24 8.73
N ALA A 21 15.07 13.87 7.45
CA ALA A 21 14.76 14.75 6.33
C ALA A 21 13.26 15.09 6.28
N ALA A 22 12.38 14.10 6.48
CA ALA A 22 10.94 14.29 6.57
C ALA A 22 10.53 15.20 7.74
N ALA A 23 11.25 15.13 8.86
CA ALA A 23 11.07 16.01 10.01
C ALA A 23 11.58 17.45 9.78
N GLY A 24 12.07 17.80 8.59
CA GLY A 24 12.60 19.14 8.27
C GLY A 24 14.11 19.30 8.49
N GLY A 25 14.85 18.19 8.55
CA GLY A 25 16.30 18.16 8.66
C GLY A 25 16.83 18.19 10.10
N ILE A 26 18.15 18.22 10.25
CA ILE A 26 18.86 18.02 11.53
C ILE A 26 18.42 19.05 12.60
N GLU A 27 18.27 20.32 12.21
CA GLU A 27 17.94 21.38 13.18
C GLU A 27 16.53 21.23 13.74
N ARG A 28 15.54 21.00 12.88
CA ARG A 28 14.15 20.79 13.30
C ARG A 28 14.00 19.46 14.01
N GLY A 29 14.63 18.40 13.52
CA GLY A 29 14.68 17.09 14.17
C GLY A 29 15.17 17.18 15.62
N ALA A 30 16.26 17.91 15.86
CA ALA A 30 16.80 18.14 17.22
C ALA A 30 15.93 19.03 18.12
N GLN A 31 14.92 19.72 17.59
CA GLN A 31 13.93 20.44 18.40
C GLN A 31 12.74 19.54 18.74
N ILE A 32 12.40 18.61 17.84
CA ILE A 32 11.31 17.65 18.02
C ILE A 32 11.74 16.60 19.05
N VAL A 33 12.97 16.11 18.94
CA VAL A 33 13.54 15.15 19.89
C VAL A 33 14.39 15.85 20.93
N ASP A 34 14.45 15.34 22.16
CA ASP A 34 15.25 15.92 23.24
C ASP A 34 16.75 15.56 23.13
N TYR A 35 17.32 15.76 21.94
CA TYR A 35 18.70 15.43 21.62
C TYR A 35 19.42 16.60 20.95
N SER A 36 20.71 16.76 21.25
CA SER A 36 21.52 17.81 20.63
C SER A 36 21.65 17.65 19.10
N LYS A 37 21.80 18.77 18.39
CA LYS A 37 22.06 18.80 16.93
C LYS A 37 23.24 17.91 16.53
N SER A 38 24.28 17.79 17.36
CA SER A 38 25.43 16.93 17.09
C SER A 38 25.08 15.45 17.14
N VAL A 39 24.18 15.02 18.04
CA VAL A 39 23.70 13.64 18.11
C VAL A 39 22.84 13.33 16.87
N VAL A 40 21.87 14.20 16.56
CA VAL A 40 21.01 14.04 15.38
C VAL A 40 21.82 14.06 14.09
N GLY A 41 22.87 14.88 14.00
CA GLY A 41 23.79 14.91 12.87
C GLY A 41 24.56 13.59 12.68
N ARG A 42 24.91 12.88 13.77
CA ARG A 42 25.52 11.54 13.67
C ARG A 42 24.52 10.50 13.18
N TRP A 43 23.25 10.60 13.57
CA TRP A 43 22.21 9.74 13.02
C TRP A 43 21.97 9.97 11.54
N TYR A 44 22.00 11.23 11.08
CA TYR A 44 21.86 11.60 9.68
C TYR A 44 23.04 11.15 8.82
N ASN A 45 24.26 11.14 9.39
CA ASN A 45 25.46 10.69 8.70
C ASN A 45 25.45 9.17 8.46
N GLY A 46 25.52 8.76 7.20
CA GLY A 46 25.56 7.35 6.79
C GLY A 46 26.80 6.60 7.25
N ASP A 47 27.93 7.30 7.42
CA ASP A 47 29.22 6.70 7.81
C ASP A 47 29.42 6.63 9.33
N SER A 48 28.58 7.32 10.10
CA SER A 48 28.62 7.24 11.56
C SER A 48 28.11 5.87 12.02
N PRO A 49 28.73 5.23 13.02
CA PRO A 49 28.21 3.98 13.58
C PRO A 49 26.93 4.17 14.41
N ASP A 50 26.55 5.41 14.72
CA ASP A 50 25.47 5.71 15.66
C ASP A 50 24.09 5.43 15.06
N LEU A 51 23.29 4.65 15.78
CA LEU A 51 21.87 4.44 15.51
C LEU A 51 21.02 5.38 16.36
N MET A 52 19.86 5.72 15.83
CA MET A 52 18.86 6.54 16.50
C MET A 52 18.27 5.77 17.68
N ALA A 53 18.10 6.46 18.80
CA ALA A 53 17.43 5.87 19.95
C ALA A 53 15.93 5.69 19.68
N LEU A 54 15.31 4.68 20.32
CA LEU A 54 13.93 4.30 20.03
C LEU A 54 12.90 5.39 20.38
N ASP A 55 13.16 6.15 21.45
CA ASP A 55 12.36 7.30 21.86
C ASP A 55 12.39 8.42 20.81
N ALA A 56 13.58 8.73 20.27
CA ALA A 56 13.73 9.69 19.17
C ALA A 56 13.01 9.22 17.90
N LEU A 57 13.11 7.93 17.57
CA LEU A 57 12.42 7.33 16.43
C LEU A 57 10.90 7.50 16.56
N TRP A 58 10.31 7.07 17.68
CA TRP A 58 8.85 7.17 17.88
C TRP A 58 8.37 8.61 17.87
N THR A 59 9.13 9.52 18.48
CA THR A 59 8.79 10.94 18.51
C THR A 59 8.79 11.54 17.09
N LEU A 60 9.80 11.23 16.28
CA LEU A 60 9.87 11.71 14.89
C LEU A 60 8.80 11.08 13.99
N GLU A 61 8.54 9.79 14.11
CA GLU A 61 7.48 9.13 13.32
C GLU A 61 6.09 9.68 13.69
N ALA A 62 5.84 9.96 14.97
CA ALA A 62 4.60 10.57 15.43
C ALA A 62 4.45 12.02 14.92
N GLU A 63 5.51 12.84 14.98
CA GLU A 63 5.49 14.22 14.48
C GLU A 63 5.31 14.28 12.96
N THR A 64 5.97 13.38 12.22
CA THR A 64 5.89 13.36 10.74
C THR A 64 4.65 12.64 10.21
N GLY A 65 4.01 11.79 11.03
CA GLY A 65 2.95 10.88 10.60
C GLY A 65 3.44 9.79 9.63
N MET A 66 4.76 9.54 9.55
CA MET A 66 5.35 8.62 8.59
C MET A 66 6.14 7.52 9.31
N PRO A 67 5.73 6.23 9.22
CA PRO A 67 6.42 5.12 9.88
C PRO A 67 7.66 4.63 9.07
N VAL A 68 8.57 5.55 8.71
CA VAL A 68 9.70 5.30 7.81
C VAL A 68 10.66 4.23 8.35
N MET A 69 11.06 4.36 9.61
CA MET A 69 11.96 3.40 10.26
C MET A 69 11.23 2.11 10.60
N THR A 70 10.01 2.21 11.10
CA THR A 70 9.17 1.07 11.45
C THR A 70 8.91 0.18 10.23
N THR A 71 8.66 0.78 9.06
CA THR A 71 8.55 0.07 7.77
C THR A 71 9.87 -0.62 7.39
N ALA A 72 11.00 0.08 7.49
CA ALA A 72 12.30 -0.50 7.18
C ALA A 72 12.62 -1.73 8.06
N LEU A 73 12.29 -1.67 9.36
CA LEU A 73 12.50 -2.79 10.28
C LEU A 73 11.61 -4.00 9.96
N ALA A 74 10.36 -3.77 9.54
CA ALA A 74 9.48 -4.83 9.09
C ALA A 74 9.98 -5.50 7.81
N GLU A 75 10.40 -4.72 6.81
CA GLU A 75 10.97 -5.24 5.56
C GLU A 75 12.20 -6.11 5.81
N LEU A 76 13.10 -5.66 6.68
CA LEU A 76 14.30 -6.41 7.06
C LEU A 76 13.97 -7.72 7.80
N SER A 77 12.78 -7.80 8.39
CA SER A 77 12.23 -9.00 9.04
C SER A 77 11.40 -9.86 8.08
N GLY A 78 11.31 -9.49 6.80
CA GLY A 78 10.48 -10.19 5.80
C GLY A 78 8.98 -10.01 6.01
N ARG A 79 8.58 -8.94 6.71
CA ARG A 79 7.18 -8.60 7.00
C ARG A 79 6.81 -7.29 6.29
N ARG A 80 5.52 -7.06 6.11
CA ARG A 80 4.98 -5.79 5.60
C ARG A 80 4.14 -5.13 6.70
N LEU A 81 4.29 -3.82 6.89
CA LEU A 81 3.35 -3.07 7.71
C LEU A 81 2.04 -2.90 6.95
N SER A 82 0.94 -3.08 7.66
CA SER A 82 -0.41 -2.77 7.20
C SER A 82 -1.07 -1.90 8.26
N ASP A 83 -1.73 -0.82 7.85
CA ASP A 83 -2.58 -0.08 8.76
C ASP A 83 -3.84 -0.93 9.07
N PRO A 84 -4.28 -1.03 10.33
CA PRO A 84 -5.59 -1.59 10.65
C PRO A 84 -6.74 -0.94 9.85
N GLN A 85 -6.62 0.36 9.54
CA GLN A 85 -7.58 1.08 8.72
C GLN A 85 -7.55 0.60 7.25
N ASP A 86 -6.36 0.31 6.70
CA ASP A 86 -6.21 -0.25 5.34
C ASP A 86 -6.89 -1.62 5.22
N ALA A 87 -6.93 -2.41 6.29
CA ALA A 87 -7.61 -3.71 6.28
C ALA A 87 -9.15 -3.54 6.22
N ALA A 88 -9.71 -2.58 6.96
CA ALA A 88 -11.12 -2.25 6.90
C ALA A 88 -11.50 -1.62 5.53
N ASP A 89 -10.65 -0.77 5.00
CA ASP A 89 -10.83 -0.16 3.68
C ASP A 89 -10.69 -1.20 2.55
N ALA A 90 -9.80 -2.19 2.70
CA ALA A 90 -9.71 -3.32 1.78
C ALA A 90 -11.00 -4.16 1.74
N ALA A 91 -11.70 -4.32 2.87
CA ALA A 91 -13.00 -4.98 2.95
C ALA A 91 -14.06 -4.25 2.11
N ALA A 92 -14.15 -2.94 2.34
CA ALA A 92 -15.09 -2.06 1.67
C ALA A 92 -14.77 -1.97 0.17
N ASP A 93 -13.49 -1.95 -0.20
CA ASP A 93 -13.01 -1.95 -1.58
C ASP A 93 -13.33 -3.24 -2.33
N ILE A 94 -13.28 -4.41 -1.68
CA ILE A 94 -13.63 -5.69 -2.31
C ILE A 94 -15.14 -5.76 -2.57
N MET A 95 -15.97 -5.39 -1.59
CA MET A 95 -17.43 -5.36 -1.79
C MET A 95 -17.83 -4.32 -2.85
N ARG A 96 -17.18 -3.15 -2.86
CA ARG A 96 -17.41 -2.14 -3.89
C ARG A 96 -16.99 -2.64 -5.28
N GLY A 97 -15.81 -3.26 -5.40
CA GLY A 97 -15.33 -3.85 -6.65
C GLY A 97 -16.24 -4.98 -7.18
N TYR A 98 -16.77 -5.81 -6.28
CA TYR A 98 -17.74 -6.85 -6.65
C TYR A 98 -19.07 -6.26 -7.15
N ALA A 99 -19.62 -5.26 -6.46
CA ALA A 99 -20.84 -4.58 -6.88
C ALA A 99 -20.68 -3.89 -8.25
N GLU A 100 -19.53 -3.25 -8.47
CA GLU A 100 -19.21 -2.60 -9.74
C GLU A 100 -19.06 -3.61 -10.89
N LEU A 101 -18.42 -4.76 -10.63
CA LEU A 101 -18.33 -5.87 -11.57
C LEU A 101 -19.73 -6.38 -11.97
N CYS A 102 -20.63 -6.59 -11.01
CA CYS A 102 -22.01 -7.02 -11.28
C CYS A 102 -22.79 -5.98 -12.10
N SER A 103 -22.62 -4.69 -11.79
CA SER A 103 -23.26 -3.61 -12.55
C SER A 103 -22.78 -3.60 -14.00
N LYS A 104 -21.47 -3.70 -14.24
CA LYS A 104 -20.89 -3.69 -15.61
C LYS A 104 -21.27 -4.93 -16.41
N ALA A 105 -21.31 -6.10 -15.77
CA ALA A 105 -21.81 -7.31 -16.40
C ALA A 105 -23.28 -7.15 -16.82
N SER A 106 -24.10 -6.50 -15.99
CA SER A 106 -25.51 -6.23 -16.30
C SER A 106 -25.67 -5.26 -17.47
N GLU A 107 -24.88 -4.18 -17.52
CA GLU A 107 -24.85 -3.24 -18.66
C GLU A 107 -24.45 -3.95 -19.97
N MET A 108 -23.45 -4.82 -19.92
CA MET A 108 -23.01 -5.62 -21.07
C MET A 108 -24.13 -6.55 -21.56
N MET A 109 -24.77 -7.27 -20.64
CA MET A 109 -25.90 -8.17 -20.96
C MET A 109 -27.08 -7.42 -21.58
N ALA A 110 -27.43 -6.24 -21.03
CA ALA A 110 -28.49 -5.38 -21.57
C ALA A 110 -28.16 -4.89 -22.99
N THR A 111 -26.91 -4.50 -23.23
CA THR A 111 -26.42 -4.09 -24.55
C THR A 111 -26.59 -5.22 -25.57
N MET A 112 -26.25 -6.46 -25.19
CA MET A 112 -26.39 -7.59 -26.10
C MET A 112 -27.85 -7.98 -26.34
N ALA A 113 -28.70 -7.93 -25.31
CA ALA A 113 -30.12 -8.19 -25.45
C ALA A 113 -30.79 -7.20 -26.42
N ALA A 114 -30.42 -5.91 -26.37
CA ALA A 114 -30.93 -4.90 -27.28
C ALA A 114 -30.48 -5.15 -28.74
N ALA A 115 -29.20 -5.47 -28.95
CA ALA A 115 -28.65 -5.75 -30.28
C ALA A 115 -29.13 -7.08 -30.90
N LEU A 116 -29.73 -7.98 -30.11
CA LEU A 116 -30.36 -9.20 -30.61
C LEU A 116 -31.85 -9.03 -30.90
N ALA A 117 -32.45 -7.89 -30.55
CA ALA A 117 -33.90 -7.69 -30.60
C ALA A 117 -34.48 -7.74 -32.03
N ASP A 118 -33.71 -7.32 -33.03
CA ASP A 118 -34.10 -7.36 -34.44
C ASP A 118 -33.49 -8.57 -35.20
N GLY A 119 -32.79 -9.45 -34.47
CA GLY A 119 -32.14 -10.65 -35.00
C GLY A 119 -30.88 -10.39 -35.82
N LYS A 120 -30.34 -9.16 -35.84
CA LYS A 120 -29.13 -8.81 -36.61
C LYS A 120 -28.18 -7.96 -35.78
N ILE A 121 -26.96 -8.46 -35.58
CA ILE A 121 -25.89 -7.65 -34.97
C ILE A 121 -25.21 -6.83 -36.05
N THR A 122 -25.31 -5.51 -35.95
CA THR A 122 -24.60 -4.57 -36.82
C THR A 122 -23.13 -4.41 -36.41
N PRO A 123 -22.24 -3.93 -37.31
CA PRO A 123 -20.86 -3.63 -36.95
C PRO A 123 -20.73 -2.64 -35.78
N ALA A 124 -21.63 -1.64 -35.71
CA ALA A 124 -21.63 -0.65 -34.63
C ALA A 124 -21.97 -1.30 -33.27
N GLU A 125 -22.94 -2.22 -33.23
CA GLU A 125 -23.31 -2.95 -32.02
C GLU A 125 -22.22 -3.93 -31.59
N ALA A 126 -21.56 -4.60 -32.54
CA ALA A 126 -20.41 -5.45 -32.26
C ALA A 126 -19.26 -4.66 -31.63
N THR A 127 -18.95 -3.46 -32.15
CA THR A 127 -17.94 -2.56 -31.55
C THR A 127 -18.36 -2.07 -30.16
N ALA A 128 -19.63 -1.72 -29.97
CA ALA A 128 -20.14 -1.30 -28.67
C ALA A 128 -20.05 -2.43 -27.63
N TYR A 129 -20.38 -3.66 -28.02
CA TYR A 129 -20.29 -4.85 -27.18
C TYR A 129 -18.83 -5.19 -26.83
N ASP A 130 -17.92 -5.16 -27.80
CA ASP A 130 -16.49 -5.42 -27.59
C ASP A 130 -15.87 -4.42 -26.59
N ARG A 131 -16.23 -3.14 -26.69
CA ARG A 131 -15.81 -2.13 -25.71
C ARG A 131 -16.26 -2.48 -24.28
N ARG A 132 -17.51 -2.94 -24.12
CA ARG A 132 -18.03 -3.35 -22.79
C ARG A 132 -17.35 -4.62 -22.27
N LEU A 133 -16.99 -5.55 -23.16
CA LEU A 133 -16.17 -6.71 -22.80
C LEU A 133 -14.76 -6.32 -22.34
N GLY A 134 -14.16 -5.30 -22.98
CA GLY A 134 -12.90 -4.71 -22.54
C GLY A 134 -13.00 -4.13 -21.12
N GLU A 135 -14.00 -3.28 -20.88
CA GLU A 135 -14.29 -2.70 -19.56
C GLU A 135 -14.46 -3.80 -18.48
N LEU A 136 -15.17 -4.88 -18.80
CA LEU A 136 -15.37 -6.01 -17.89
C LEU A 136 -14.08 -6.81 -17.65
N SER A 137 -13.25 -6.98 -18.69
CA SER A 137 -11.97 -7.70 -18.59
C SER A 137 -10.99 -6.97 -17.67
N ASP A 138 -10.93 -5.64 -17.77
CA ASP A 138 -10.13 -4.79 -16.88
C ASP A 138 -10.62 -4.90 -15.43
N MET A 139 -11.94 -4.90 -15.22
CA MET A 139 -12.54 -5.05 -13.88
C MET A 139 -12.26 -6.43 -13.28
N ILE A 140 -12.34 -7.49 -14.07
CA ILE A 140 -11.98 -8.85 -13.65
C ILE A 140 -10.49 -8.91 -13.26
N ALA A 141 -9.60 -8.30 -14.05
CA ALA A 141 -8.18 -8.24 -13.73
C ALA A 141 -7.92 -7.49 -12.41
N HIS A 142 -8.65 -6.40 -12.18
CA HIS A 142 -8.60 -5.65 -10.92
C HIS A 142 -9.06 -6.50 -9.73
N CYS A 143 -10.23 -7.16 -9.82
CA CYS A 143 -10.74 -8.06 -8.79
C CYS A 143 -9.76 -9.21 -8.49
N ARG A 144 -9.08 -9.76 -9.51
CA ARG A 144 -8.05 -10.80 -9.32
C ARG A 144 -6.85 -10.30 -8.52
N LYS A 145 -6.42 -9.05 -8.73
CA LYS A 145 -5.34 -8.43 -7.95
C LYS A 145 -5.76 -8.22 -6.49
N GLN A 146 -6.97 -7.73 -6.26
CA GLN A 146 -7.53 -7.60 -4.90
C GLN A 146 -7.60 -8.96 -4.18
N ALA A 147 -8.12 -10.00 -4.85
CA ALA A 147 -8.18 -11.35 -4.31
C ALA A 147 -6.78 -11.96 -4.03
N ALA A 148 -5.76 -11.61 -4.83
CA ALA A 148 -4.38 -12.00 -4.55
C ALA A 148 -3.84 -11.29 -3.30
N GLY A 149 -4.18 -10.02 -3.09
CA GLY A 149 -3.88 -9.27 -1.87
C GLY A 149 -4.45 -9.96 -0.62
N VAL A 150 -5.73 -10.35 -0.66
CA VAL A 150 -6.39 -11.07 0.45
C VAL A 150 -5.71 -12.39 0.78
N ARG A 151 -5.36 -13.18 -0.25
CA ARG A 151 -4.64 -14.45 -0.03
C ARG A 151 -3.27 -14.24 0.60
N GLY A 152 -2.54 -13.21 0.16
CA GLY A 152 -1.25 -12.85 0.76
C GLY A 152 -1.36 -12.41 2.22
N ALA A 153 -2.52 -11.87 2.62
CA ALA A 153 -2.81 -11.43 3.98
C ALA A 153 -3.36 -12.54 4.91
N GLY A 154 -3.56 -13.77 4.42
CA GLY A 154 -4.08 -14.89 5.23
C GLY A 154 -5.61 -15.04 5.24
N GLY A 155 -6.32 -14.23 4.44
CA GLY A 155 -7.78 -14.19 4.41
C GLY A 155 -8.33 -12.89 5.01
N PHE A 156 -9.63 -12.65 4.81
CA PHE A 156 -10.30 -11.45 5.33
C PHE A 156 -11.70 -11.82 5.85
N SER A 157 -12.06 -11.31 7.04
CA SER A 157 -13.39 -11.48 7.63
C SER A 157 -14.28 -10.29 7.27
N VAL A 158 -15.33 -10.53 6.51
CA VAL A 158 -16.27 -9.48 6.07
C VAL A 158 -17.29 -9.11 7.17
N VAL A 159 -17.39 -9.93 8.22
CA VAL A 159 -18.40 -9.81 9.29
C VAL A 159 -17.80 -9.25 10.59
N GLU A 160 -16.48 -9.36 10.76
CA GLU A 160 -15.71 -8.76 11.85
C GLU A 160 -14.54 -8.04 11.16
N GLY A 161 -14.46 -6.71 11.20
CA GLY A 161 -13.43 -5.93 10.49
C GLY A 161 -11.99 -6.16 10.97
N GLY A 162 -11.47 -7.38 10.85
CA GLY A 162 -10.15 -7.83 11.27
C GLY A 162 -9.93 -9.30 10.89
N GLY A 163 -8.80 -9.59 10.23
CA GLY A 163 -8.42 -10.95 9.84
C GLY A 163 -8.13 -11.87 11.03
N ARG A 164 -8.32 -13.18 10.84
CA ARG A 164 -7.81 -14.23 11.73
C ARG A 164 -6.37 -14.59 11.39
#